data_AF-A0A966VN51-F1
#
_entry.id   AF-A0A966VN51-F1
#
_cell.length_a   1.000
_cell.length_b   1.000
_cell.length_c   1.000
_cell.angle_alpha   90.00
_cell.angle_beta   90.00
_cell.angle_gamma   90.00
#
_symmetry.space_group_name_H-M   'P 1'
#
loop_
_entity.id
_entity.type
_entity.pdbx_description
1 polymer ?
#
loop_
_entity_poly.entity_id
_entity_poly.type
_entity_poly.pdbx_seq_one_letter_code
_entity_poly.pdbx_strand_id
1 'polypeptide(L)'
;MKLFPAEVRNEVVLRVALLEKVQPAALKELNETMMNIGAQDTKRSNVGGVIPTAEILNLLSGGMDMDAIGKIREYDGELADAIVEKMFT
;
A
#
# COMPACT_ATOMS: atom_id res chain seq x y z
N MET A 1 7.19 2.30 -7.69
CA MET A 1 7.92 2.41 -6.41
C MET A 1 9.40 2.77 -6.57
N LYS A 2 10.18 2.07 -7.41
CA LYS A 2 11.62 2.35 -7.60
C LYS A 2 11.98 3.69 -8.24
N LEU A 3 10.99 4.41 -8.78
CA LEU A 3 11.13 5.73 -9.40
C LEU A 3 10.90 6.89 -8.43
N PHE A 4 10.50 6.62 -7.18
CA PHE A 4 10.26 7.64 -6.17
C PHE A 4 11.47 7.80 -5.24
N PRO A 5 11.79 9.05 -4.81
CA PRO A 5 12.72 9.28 -3.71
C PRO A 5 12.30 8.53 -2.44
N ALA A 6 13.26 8.10 -1.61
CA ALA A 6 13.01 7.22 -0.47
C ALA A 6 11.98 7.77 0.53
N GLU A 7 11.97 9.09 0.75
CA GLU A 7 11.03 9.74 1.65
C GLU A 7 9.58 9.61 1.15
N VAL A 8 9.34 9.97 -0.11
CA VAL A 8 8.04 9.88 -0.79
C VAL A 8 7.58 8.43 -0.90
N ARG A 9 8.50 7.51 -1.24
CA ARG A 9 8.20 6.09 -1.32
C ARG A 9 7.67 5.56 0.01
N ASN A 10 8.35 5.87 1.10
CA ASN A 10 7.98 5.32 2.40
C ASN A 10 6.67 5.93 2.92
N GLU A 11 6.42 7.21 2.65
CA GLU A 11 5.14 7.85 2.98
C GLU A 11 3.96 7.25 2.19
N VAL A 12 4.16 6.97 0.89
CA VAL A 12 3.14 6.33 0.07
C VAL A 12 2.83 4.92 0.57
N VAL A 13 3.86 4.14 0.94
CA VAL A 13 3.67 2.80 1.52
C VAL A 13 2.88 2.87 2.83
N LEU A 14 3.20 3.83 3.71
CA LEU A 14 2.46 4.04 4.96
C LEU A 14 0.98 4.38 4.70
N ARG A 15 0.69 5.27 3.73
CA ARG A 15 -0.70 5.63 3.38
C ARG A 15 -1.49 4.46 2.80
N VAL A 16 -0.85 3.57 2.04
CA VAL A 16 -1.47 2.33 1.54
C VAL A 16 -1.75 1.34 2.67
N ALA A 17 -0.86 1.25 3.67
CA ALA A 17 -1.06 0.41 4.85
C ALA A 17 -2.26 0.86 5.69
N LEU A 18 -2.45 2.18 5.82
CA LEU A 18 -3.53 2.80 6.61
C LEU A 18 -4.88 2.91 5.87
N LEU A 19 -4.93 2.57 4.59
CA LEU A 19 -6.15 2.62 3.79
C LEU A 19 -7.09 1.45 4.15
N GLU A 20 -7.99 1.69 5.11
CA GLU A 20 -9.17 0.86 5.29
C GLU A 20 -10.25 1.17 4.25
N LYS A 21 -11.24 0.26 4.13
CA LYS A 21 -12.30 0.24 3.11
C LYS A 21 -12.82 1.65 2.76
N VAL A 22 -12.51 2.11 1.55
CA VAL A 22 -13.02 3.36 1.00
C VAL A 22 -14.50 3.19 0.65
N GLN A 23 -15.36 4.12 1.09
CA GLN A 23 -16.78 4.13 0.72
C GLN A 23 -16.93 4.18 -0.81
N PRO A 24 -17.84 3.40 -1.44
CA PRO A 24 -17.96 3.30 -2.89
C PRO A 24 -18.13 4.65 -3.61
N ALA A 25 -18.74 5.62 -2.93
CA ALA A 25 -18.94 6.98 -3.45
C ALA A 25 -17.61 7.72 -3.70
N ALA A 26 -16.63 7.59 -2.79
CA ALA A 26 -15.32 8.22 -2.93
C ALA A 26 -14.44 7.53 -4.00
N LEU A 27 -14.63 6.21 -4.20
CA LEU A 27 -14.00 5.49 -5.31
C LEU A 27 -14.55 5.93 -6.67
N LYS A 28 -15.86 6.24 -6.78
CA LYS A 28 -16.49 6.69 -8.02
C LYS A 28 -15.93 8.04 -8.50
N GLU A 29 -15.71 8.97 -7.59
CA GLU A 29 -15.19 10.31 -7.90
C GLU A 29 -13.71 10.28 -8.35
N LEU A 30 -12.89 9.39 -7.76
CA LEU A 30 -11.53 9.12 -8.24
C LEU A 30 -11.52 8.34 -9.57
N ASN A 31 -12.45 7.38 -9.74
CA ASN A 31 -12.53 6.59 -10.96
C ASN A 31 -13.01 7.41 -12.16
N GLU A 32 -13.85 8.44 -11.96
CA GLU A 32 -14.27 9.36 -13.02
C GLU A 32 -13.11 10.25 -13.54
N THR A 33 -12.13 10.57 -12.69
CA THR A 33 -10.91 11.28 -13.12
C THR A 33 -9.83 10.35 -13.68
N MET A 34 -9.77 9.07 -13.26
CA MET A 34 -8.86 8.06 -13.81
C MET A 34 -9.37 7.27 -15.03
N MET A 35 -10.69 7.22 -15.29
CA MET A 35 -11.29 6.47 -16.41
C MET A 35 -10.88 6.96 -17.80
N ASN A 36 -10.27 8.14 -17.92
CA ASN A 36 -9.67 8.57 -19.18
C ASN A 36 -8.35 7.85 -19.53
N ILE A 37 -7.82 6.95 -18.69
CA ILE A 37 -6.51 6.30 -18.93
C ILE A 37 -6.57 4.76 -19.00
N GLY A 38 -7.62 4.07 -18.53
CA GLY A 38 -7.66 2.62 -18.76
C GLY A 38 -8.75 1.89 -18.00
N ALA A 39 -9.70 1.36 -18.76
CA ALA A 39 -10.69 0.42 -18.25
C ALA A 39 -10.02 -0.92 -17.91
N GLN A 40 -9.91 -1.28 -16.62
CA GLN A 40 -9.87 -2.69 -16.20
C GLN A 40 -10.58 -2.90 -14.85
N ASP A 41 -11.63 -3.71 -14.93
CA ASP A 41 -12.29 -4.52 -13.89
C ASP A 41 -12.25 -4.08 -12.41
N THR A 42 -13.34 -3.44 -11.99
CA THR A 42 -13.74 -3.28 -10.59
C THR A 42 -14.24 -4.60 -10.00
N LYS A 43 -13.34 -5.57 -9.77
CA LYS A 43 -13.60 -6.61 -8.75
C LYS A 43 -13.09 -6.08 -7.43
N ARG A 44 -13.91 -6.20 -6.37
CA ARG A 44 -13.60 -5.80 -4.99
C ARG A 44 -12.19 -6.27 -4.58
N SER A 45 -11.19 -5.42 -4.77
CA SER A 45 -9.87 -5.59 -4.21
C SER A 45 -9.81 -4.66 -3.00
N ASN A 46 -9.36 -5.18 -1.85
CA ASN A 46 -8.95 -4.30 -0.77
C ASN A 46 -7.84 -3.41 -1.36
N VAL A 47 -8.14 -2.13 -1.59
CA VAL A 47 -7.22 -1.19 -2.28
C VAL A 47 -5.99 -0.88 -1.42
N GLY A 48 -6.01 -1.24 -0.13
CA GLY A 48 -4.92 -1.10 0.83
C GLY A 48 -5.04 -2.08 2.00
N GLY A 49 -4.26 -1.85 3.05
CA GLY A 49 -4.20 -2.69 4.25
C GLY A 49 -3.05 -3.70 4.25
N VAL A 50 -3.08 -4.63 5.21
CA VAL A 50 -1.96 -5.53 5.54
C VAL A 50 -1.49 -6.36 4.35
N ILE A 51 -2.42 -7.02 3.64
CA ILE A 51 -2.09 -7.96 2.56
C ILE A 51 -1.50 -7.24 1.33
N PRO A 52 -2.15 -6.21 0.74
CA PRO A 52 -1.56 -5.48 -0.38
C PRO A 52 -0.22 -4.82 -0.02
N THR A 53 -0.07 -4.38 1.23
CA THR A 53 1.20 -3.78 1.70
C THR A 53 2.31 -4.83 1.76
N ALA A 54 2.03 -6.03 2.27
CA ALA A 54 2.99 -7.13 2.29
C ALA A 54 3.43 -7.53 0.87
N GLU A 55 2.50 -7.61 -0.09
CA GLU A 55 2.81 -7.88 -1.50
C GLU A 55 3.71 -6.79 -2.10
N ILE A 56 3.46 -5.51 -1.82
CA ILE A 56 4.32 -4.41 -2.27
C ILE A 56 5.73 -4.55 -1.69
N LEU A 57 5.86 -4.84 -0.40
CA LEU A 57 7.14 -4.97 0.28
C LEU A 57 7.95 -6.16 -0.26
N ASN A 58 7.31 -7.28 -0.57
CA ASN A 58 7.94 -8.45 -1.19
C ASN A 58 8.55 -8.17 -2.56
N LEU A 59 8.06 -7.14 -3.27
CA LEU A 59 8.58 -6.69 -4.56
C LEU A 59 9.73 -5.67 -4.42
N LEU A 60 9.99 -5.16 -3.21
CA LEU A 60 11.12 -4.30 -2.92
C LEU A 60 12.39 -5.15 -2.71
N SER A 61 13.55 -4.53 -2.85
CA SER A 61 14.84 -5.23 -2.81
C SER A 61 15.91 -4.28 -2.25
N GLY A 62 17.07 -4.81 -1.84
CA GLY A 62 18.19 -3.97 -1.41
C GLY A 62 17.94 -3.18 -0.11
N GLY A 63 17.18 -3.76 0.83
CA GLY A 63 16.90 -3.18 2.15
C GLY A 63 15.76 -2.16 2.18
N MET A 64 15.18 -1.81 1.04
CA MET A 64 14.07 -0.86 0.94
C MET A 64 12.79 -1.33 1.66
N ASP A 65 12.60 -2.64 1.75
CA ASP A 65 11.56 -3.31 2.52
C ASP A 65 11.75 -3.09 4.03
N MET A 66 12.98 -3.24 4.54
CA MET A 66 13.29 -3.01 5.95
C MET A 66 13.14 -1.54 6.36
N ASP A 67 13.55 -0.61 5.50
CA ASP A 67 13.36 0.84 5.73
C ASP A 67 11.87 1.22 5.80
N ALA A 68 11.04 0.59 4.97
CA ALA A 68 9.61 0.83 4.94
C ALA A 68 8.90 0.23 6.16
N ILE A 69 9.25 -1.00 6.55
CA ILE A 69 8.75 -1.64 7.78
C ILE A 69 9.15 -0.84 9.02
N GLY A 70 10.38 -0.33 9.07
CA GLY A 70 10.86 0.50 10.18
C GLY A 70 9.97 1.72 10.41
N LYS A 71 9.61 2.43 9.33
CA LYS A 71 8.69 3.58 9.41
C LYS A 71 7.26 3.20 9.79
N ILE A 72 6.76 2.05 9.34
CA ILE A 72 5.43 1.57 9.75
C ILE A 72 5.46 1.26 11.25
N ARG A 73 6.52 0.61 11.73
CA ARG A 73 6.69 0.24 13.15
C ARG A 73 6.82 1.45 14.08
N GLU A 74 7.43 2.55 13.62
CA GLU A 74 7.46 3.81 14.37
C GLU A 74 6.06 4.41 14.59
N TYR A 75 5.14 4.16 13.65
CA TYR A 75 3.75 4.62 13.72
C TYR A 75 2.87 3.64 14.51
N ASP A 76 2.95 2.36 14.18
CA ASP A 76 2.16 1.28 14.78
C ASP A 76 2.93 -0.05 14.69
N GLY A 77 3.32 -0.57 15.86
CA GLY A 77 4.06 -1.83 15.97
C GLY A 77 3.21 -3.05 15.63
N GLU A 78 1.94 -3.07 16.00
CA GLU A 78 1.04 -4.19 15.72
C GLU A 78 0.73 -4.29 14.23
N LEU A 79 0.55 -3.14 13.57
CA LEU A 79 0.37 -3.08 12.11
C LEU A 79 1.61 -3.59 11.37
N ALA A 80 2.80 -3.19 11.82
CA ALA A 80 4.05 -3.67 11.23
C ALA A 80 4.21 -5.19 11.37
N ASP A 81 3.89 -5.73 12.55
CA ASP A 81 3.95 -7.17 12.82
C ASP A 81 2.96 -7.95 11.95
N ALA A 82 1.73 -7.46 11.80
CA ALA A 82 0.73 -8.04 10.93
C ALA A 82 1.17 -8.07 9.45
N ILE A 83 1.86 -7.03 8.98
CA ILE A 83 2.39 -6.96 7.61
C ILE A 83 3.53 -7.95 7.41
N VAL A 84 4.49 -8.02 8.34
CA VAL A 84 5.61 -8.97 8.29
C VAL A 84 5.11 -10.41 8.26
N GLU A 85 4.07 -10.73 9.03
CA GLU A 85 3.44 -12.06 9.03
C GLU A 85 2.92 -12.45 7.63
N LYS A 86 2.44 -11.49 6.83
CA LYS A 86 1.91 -11.71 5.48
C LYS A 86 2.93 -11.64 4.36
N MET A 87 4.20 -11.32 4.64
CA MET A 87 5.26 -11.27 3.62
C MET A 87 5.76 -12.66 3.18
N PHE A 88 5.61 -13.70 4.01
CA PHE A 88 6.17 -15.04 3.74
C PHE A 88 5.16 -16.10 3.29
N THR A 89 3.90 -15.71 3.07
CA THR A 89 2.82 -16.55 2.53
C THR A 89 2.52 -16.17 1.09
#